data_AF-A0A971ZEH0-F1
#
_entry.id   AF-A0A971ZEH0-F1
#
_cell.length_a   1.000
_cell.length_b   1.000
_cell.length_c   1.000
_cell.angle_alpha   90.00
_cell.angle_beta   90.00
_cell.angle_gamma   90.00
#
_symmetry.space_group_name_H-M   'P 1'
#
loop_
_entity.id
_entity.type
_entity.pdbx_description
1 polymer ?
#
loop_
_entity_poly.entity_id
_entity_poly.type
_entity_poly.pdbx_seq_one_letter_code
_entity_poly.pdbx_strand_id
1 'polypeptide(L)' 'VLGSNGKWVTMGIPSDGSYGIPEGIIYGVPVITENGEYKRVEDLEIDAFSRERMDFTLNELLEERDGVADLLN' A
#
# COMPACT_ATOMS: atom_id res chain seq x y z
N VAL A 1 18.88 -15.48 3.10
CA VAL A 1 18.70 -14.06 3.44
C VAL A 1 17.25 -13.88 3.87
N LEU A 2 16.97 -13.23 4.99
CA LEU A 2 15.62 -13.07 5.55
C LEU A 2 14.97 -11.70 5.22
N GLY A 3 15.61 -10.91 4.35
CA GLY A 3 15.14 -9.62 3.85
C GLY A 3 15.42 -9.46 2.35
N SER A 4 15.02 -8.34 1.76
CA SER A 4 15.07 -8.11 0.31
C SER A 4 16.46 -7.75 -0.23
N ASN A 5 17.47 -7.67 0.66
CA ASN A 5 18.85 -7.35 0.31
C ASN A 5 18.98 -6.03 -0.49
N GLY A 6 18.27 -5.00 -0.04
CA GLY A 6 18.23 -3.68 -0.67
C GLY A 6 17.37 -3.60 -1.95
N LYS A 7 16.84 -4.73 -2.46
CA LYS A 7 15.92 -4.72 -3.60
C LYS A 7 14.53 -4.30 -3.16
N TRP A 8 13.79 -3.67 -4.07
CA TRP A 8 12.39 -3.38 -3.84
C TRP A 8 11.56 -4.64 -4.07
N VAL A 9 10.60 -4.85 -3.19
CA VAL A 9 9.55 -5.86 -3.31
C VAL A 9 8.22 -5.19 -3.02
N THR A 10 7.13 -5.77 -3.52
CA THR A 10 5.78 -5.27 -3.21
C THR A 10 5.24 -5.98 -1.97
N MET A 11 4.72 -5.21 -1.01
CA MET A 11 3.98 -5.74 0.13
C MET A 11 2.67 -4.99 0.33
N GLY A 12 1.61 -5.70 0.66
CA GLY A 12 0.37 -5.12 1.16
C GLY A 12 0.52 -4.79 2.64
N ILE A 13 0.65 -3.51 2.96
CA ILE A 13 0.83 -3.01 4.33
C ILE A 13 -0.19 -1.90 4.61
N PRO A 14 -0.54 -1.63 5.88
CA PRO A 14 -1.39 -0.49 6.22
C PRO A 14 -0.81 0.80 5.64
N SER A 15 -1.65 1.58 4.95
CA SER A 15 -1.29 2.90 4.47
C SER A 15 -0.98 3.83 5.64
N ASP A 16 0.01 4.70 5.43
CA ASP A 16 0.43 5.79 6.30
C ASP A 16 -0.06 7.17 5.79
N GLY A 17 -0.95 7.18 4.80
CA GLY A 17 -1.40 8.41 4.13
C GLY A 17 -0.60 8.77 2.87
N SER A 18 0.54 8.13 2.63
CA SER A 18 1.38 8.39 1.46
C SER A 18 0.60 8.21 0.16
N TYR A 19 0.94 9.01 -0.84
CA TYR A 19 0.33 8.98 -2.17
C TYR A 19 -1.21 9.22 -2.17
N GLY A 20 -1.75 9.84 -1.11
CA GLY A 20 -3.18 10.13 -0.97
C GLY A 20 -4.04 8.90 -0.65
N ILE A 21 -3.43 7.79 -0.22
CA ILE A 21 -4.16 6.58 0.17
C ILE A 21 -4.56 6.70 1.64
N PRO A 22 -5.86 6.63 2.01
CA PRO A 22 -6.31 6.77 3.39
C PRO A 22 -5.58 5.84 4.36
N GLU A 23 -5.22 6.37 5.53
CA GLU A 23 -4.49 5.64 6.57
C GLU A 23 -5.24 4.35 6.97
N GLY A 24 -4.49 3.29 7.22
CA GLY A 24 -5.04 1.99 7.65
C GLY A 24 -5.56 1.09 6.52
N ILE A 25 -5.78 1.60 5.31
CA ILE A 25 -6.10 0.75 4.15
C ILE A 25 -4.89 -0.13 3.81
N ILE A 26 -5.07 -1.44 3.76
CA ILE A 26 -4.03 -2.36 3.28
C ILE A 26 -3.83 -2.11 1.79
N TYR A 27 -2.65 -1.59 1.43
CA TYR A 27 -2.36 -1.22 0.04
C TYR A 27 -0.98 -1.73 -0.37
N GLY A 28 -0.88 -2.20 -1.62
CA GLY A 28 0.36 -2.71 -2.20
C GLY A 28 1.33 -1.58 -2.52
N VAL A 29 2.47 -1.53 -1.83
CA VAL A 29 3.50 -0.49 -2.04
C VAL A 29 4.90 -1.09 -2.14
N PRO A 30 5.84 -0.41 -2.81
CA PRO A 30 7.24 -0.82 -2.80
C PRO A 30 7.85 -0.65 -1.41
N VAL A 31 8.53 -1.71 -0.94
CA VAL A 31 9.25 -1.73 0.32
C VAL A 31 10.62 -2.37 0.17
N ILE A 32 11.51 -2.07 1.11
CA ILE A 32 12.75 -2.82 1.36
C ILE A 32 12.58 -3.54 2.70
N THR A 33 12.95 -4.82 2.78
CA THR A 33 12.85 -5.59 4.02
C THR A 33 14.21 -5.92 4.60
N GLU A 34 14.35 -5.74 5.91
CA GLU A 34 15.60 -5.93 6.65
C GLU A 34 15.28 -6.35 8.09
N ASN A 35 15.91 -7.41 8.58
CA ASN A 35 15.79 -7.87 9.97
C ASN A 35 14.35 -8.11 10.48
N GLY A 36 13.46 -8.58 9.60
CA GLY A 36 12.06 -8.83 9.94
C GLY A 36 11.14 -7.61 9.85
N GLU A 37 11.71 -6.43 9.57
CA GLU A 37 10.99 -5.18 9.39
C GLU A 37 10.89 -4.84 7.89
N TYR A 38 9.86 -4.08 7.52
CA TYR A 38 9.76 -3.45 6.21
C TYR A 38 9.95 -1.94 6.35
N LYS A 39 10.52 -1.32 5.32
CA LYS A 39 10.60 0.14 5.17
C LYS A 39 9.98 0.51 3.83
N ARG A 40 8.98 1.38 3.86
CA ARG A 40 8.31 1.87 2.65
C ARG A 40 9.31 2.70 1.83
N VAL A 41 9.18 2.61 0.50
CA VAL A 41 9.88 3.52 -0.40
C VAL A 41 9.02 4.76 -0.58
N GLU A 42 9.54 5.90 -0.17
CA GLU A 42 8.85 7.20 -0.14
C GLU A 42 9.23 8.06 -1.36
N ASP A 43 8.50 9.16 -1.55
CA ASP A 43 8.79 10.22 -2.54
C ASP A 43 8.91 9.75 -4.00
N LEU A 44 8.17 8.71 -4.39
CA LEU A 44 8.09 8.31 -5.80
C LEU A 44 7.19 9.27 -6.59
N GLU A 45 7.68 9.73 -7.74
CA GLU A 45 6.86 10.48 -8.68
C GLU A 45 5.76 9.59 -9.25
N ILE A 46 4.51 10.05 -9.15
CA ILE A 46 3.36 9.36 -9.69
C ILE A 46 2.88 10.12 -10.92
N ASP A 47 3.07 9.53 -12.10
CA ASP A 47 2.53 10.09 -13.32
C ASP A 47 1.00 9.90 -13.41
N ALA A 48 0.38 10.59 -14.38
CA ALA A 48 -1.07 10.59 -14.52
C ALA A 48 -1.67 9.19 -14.76
N PHE A 49 -0.97 8.34 -15.53
CA PHE A 49 -1.41 6.97 -15.79
C PHE A 49 -1.35 6.13 -14.51
N SER A 50 -0.26 6.22 -13.76
CA SER A 50 -0.07 5.51 -12.49
C SER A 50 -1.12 5.95 -11.47
N ARG A 51 -1.40 7.26 -11.38
CA ARG A 51 -2.45 7.81 -10.50
C ARG A 51 -3.83 7.23 -10.85
N GLU A 52 -4.21 7.22 -12.11
CA GLU A 52 -5.50 6.67 -12.54
C GLU A 52 -5.65 5.19 -12.14
N ARG A 53 -4.60 4.38 -12.33
CA ARG A 53 -4.60 2.97 -11.93
C ARG A 53 -4.64 2.81 -10.41
N MET A 54 -3.94 3.66 -9.67
CA MET A 54 -3.96 3.67 -8.21
C MET A 54 -5.34 4.05 -7.67
N ASP A 55 -6.02 5.04 -8.26
CA ASP A 55 -7.39 5.43 -7.88
C ASP A 55 -8.39 4.31 -8.14
N PHE A 56 -8.26 3.62 -9.27
CA PHE A 56 -9.11 2.47 -9.58
C PHE A 56 -9.00 1.37 -8.52
N THR A 57 -7.77 0.95 -8.19
CA THR A 57 -7.54 -0.07 -7.15
C THR A 57 -7.93 0.41 -5.76
N LEU A 58 -7.71 1.69 -5.46
CA LEU A 58 -8.12 2.26 -4.16
C LEU A 58 -9.64 2.20 -3.99
N ASN A 59 -10.41 2.54 -5.02
CA ASN A 59 -11.87 2.49 -4.96
C ASN A 59 -12.37 1.06 -4.70
N GLU A 60 -11.79 0.05 -5.37
CA GLU A 60 -12.12 -1.37 -5.09
C GLU A 60 -11.88 -1.73 -3.62
N LEU A 61 -10.73 -1.34 -3.04
CA LEU A 61 -10.40 -1.61 -1.64
C LEU A 61 -11.34 -0.90 -0.65
N LEU A 62 -11.80 0.31 -0.99
CA LEU A 62 -12.75 1.05 -0.16
C LEU A 62 -14.13 0.39 -0.18
N GLU A 63 -14.59 -0.06 -1.35
CA GLU A 63 -15.84 -0.82 -1.49
C GLU A 63 -15.78 -2.14 -0.71
N GLU A 64 -14.67 -2.88 -0.77
CA GLU A 64 -14.46 -4.10 0.02
C GLU A 64 -14.51 -3.83 1.52
N ARG A 65 -13.81 -2.79 1.99
CA ARG A 65 -13.83 -2.38 3.40
C ARG A 65 -15.24 -2.06 3.87
N ASP A 66 -15.97 -1.25 3.09
CA ASP A 66 -17.32 -0.82 3.45
C ASP A 66 -18.29 -2.00 3.44
N GLY A 67 -18.10 -2.96 2.53
CA GLY A 67 -18.90 -4.19 2.47
C GLY A 67 -18.74 -5.13 3.67
N VAL A 68 -17.62 -5.07 4.39
CA VAL A 68 -17.40 -5.88 5.61
C VAL A 68 -17.56 -5.10 6.91
N ALA A 69 -17.80 -3.79 6.84
CA ALA A 69 -17.82 -2.91 8.01
C ALA A 69 -18.83 -3.37 9.07
N ASP A 70 -20.01 -3.82 8.65
CA ASP A 70 -21.07 -4.27 9.56
C ASP A 70 -20.73 -5.59 10.30
N LEU A 71 -19.76 -6.37 9.78
CA LEU A 71 -19.32 -7.65 10.36
C LEU A 71 -18.28 -7.49 11.47
N LEU A 72 -17.76 -6.28 11.68
CA LEU A 72 -16.70 -5.98 12.64
C LEU A 72 -17.22 -5.34 13.94
N ASN A 73 -18.54 -5.36 14.16
CA ASN A 73 -19.22 -4.86 15.36
C ASN A 73 -19.27 -5.88 16.51
#